data_AF-A0A6P1YPW7-F1
#
_entry.id   AF-A0A6P1YPW7-F1
#
_cell.length_a   1.000
_cell.length_b   1.000
_cell.length_c   1.000
_cell.angle_alpha   90.00
_cell.angle_beta   90.00
_cell.angle_gamma   90.00
#
_symmetry.space_group_name_H-M   'P 1'
#
loop_
_entity.id
_entity.type
_entity.pdbx_description
1 polymer ?
#
loop_
_entity_poly.entity_id
_entity_poly.type
_entity_poly.pdbx_seq_one_letter_code
_entity_poly.pdbx_strand_id
1 'polypeptide(L)' 'MRQHHHNGDEEFVTIVGGDAEEIGRAFQAEGLADKDFTIVHRIGRHRFAMAPGRDVGSLLDGSALVAATYTRRGR' A
#
# COMPACT_ATOMS: atom_id res chain seq x y z
N MET A 1 -17.26 -19.23 5.09
CA MET A 1 -16.16 -18.27 5.36
C MET A 1 -14.93 -18.79 4.63
N ARG A 2 -14.50 -18.13 3.54
CA ARG A 2 -13.33 -18.59 2.78
C ARG A 2 -12.08 -18.26 3.59
N GLN A 3 -11.38 -19.27 4.05
CA GLN A 3 -10.07 -19.13 4.66
C GLN A 3 -9.10 -18.70 3.56
N HIS A 4 -8.47 -17.54 3.72
CA HIS A 4 -7.34 -17.15 2.89
C HIS A 4 -6.17 -18.05 3.31
N HIS A 5 -5.79 -19.00 2.47
CA HIS A 5 -4.50 -19.67 2.58
C HIS A 5 -3.44 -18.57 2.59
N HIS A 6 -2.85 -18.28 3.76
CA HIS A 6 -1.59 -17.56 3.83
C HIS A 6 -0.56 -18.51 3.22
N ASN A 7 -0.23 -18.28 1.95
CA ASN A 7 1.00 -18.80 1.40
C ASN A 7 2.11 -18.08 2.18
N GLY A 8 2.77 -18.80 3.10
CA GLY A 8 3.44 -18.27 4.30
C GLY A 8 4.54 -17.23 4.09
N ASP A 9 4.85 -16.89 2.84
CA ASP A 9 6.00 -16.07 2.48
C ASP A 9 5.60 -14.79 1.71
N GLU A 10 4.33 -14.57 1.40
CA GLU A 10 3.93 -13.35 0.66
C GLU A 10 3.99 -12.10 1.56
N GLU A 11 4.82 -11.14 1.17
CA GLU A 11 4.99 -9.87 1.87
C GLU A 11 4.28 -8.75 1.12
N PHE A 12 3.75 -7.78 1.87
CA PHE A 12 3.04 -6.63 1.32
C PHE A 12 3.57 -5.32 1.91
N VAL A 13 3.72 -4.31 1.05
CA VAL A 13 4.04 -2.94 1.44
C VAL A 13 2.99 -2.02 0.84
N THR A 14 2.40 -1.13 1.64
CA THR A 14 1.50 -0.09 1.13
C THR A 14 2.14 1.27 1.34
N ILE A 15 2.30 2.01 0.25
CA ILE A 15 2.74 3.41 0.27
C ILE A 15 1.49 4.28 0.13
N VAL A 16 1.39 5.31 0.97
CA VAL A 16 0.32 6.31 0.94
C VAL A 16 0.96 7.68 0.70
N GLY A 17 0.43 8.45 -0.25
CA GLY A 17 0.91 9.78 -0.61
C GLY A 17 -0.21 10.64 -1.19
N GLY A 18 0.11 11.89 -1.56
CA GLY A 18 -0.84 12.83 -2.18
C GLY A 18 -1.14 12.52 -3.64
N ASP A 19 -0.21 11.89 -4.36
CA ASP A 19 -0.39 11.49 -5.76
C ASP A 19 0.45 10.27 -6.15
N ALA A 20 0.28 9.81 -7.39
CA ALA A 20 0.99 8.65 -7.92
C ALA A 20 2.49 8.90 -8.16
N GLU A 21 2.90 10.15 -8.39
CA GLU A 21 4.30 10.49 -8.63
C GLU A 21 5.10 10.41 -7.33
N GLU A 22 4.55 10.93 -6.24
CA GLU A 22 5.09 10.82 -4.90
C GLU A 22 5.25 9.35 -4.48
N ILE A 23 4.22 8.54 -4.71
CA ILE A 23 4.27 7.09 -4.47
C ILE A 23 5.38 6.44 -5.30
N GLY A 24 5.54 6.82 -6.56
CA GLY A 24 6.60 6.33 -7.43
C GLY A 24 8.00 6.68 -6.92
N ARG A 25 8.21 7.92 -6.47
CA ARG A 25 9.49 8.35 -5.87
C ARG A 25 9.80 7.56 -4.59
N ALA A 26 8.81 7.38 -3.72
CA ALA A 26 8.96 6.60 -2.49
C ALA A 26 9.29 5.12 -2.80
N PHE A 27 8.61 4.52 -3.80
CA PHE A 27 8.88 3.16 -4.23
C PHE A 27 10.34 2.96 -4.68
N GLN A 28 10.90 3.92 -5.42
CA GLN A 28 12.30 3.89 -5.85
C GLN A 28 13.26 4.13 -4.68
N ALA A 29 12.98 5.14 -3.83
CA ALA A 29 13.82 5.48 -2.69
C ALA A 29 13.97 4.32 -1.69
N GLU A 30 12.91 3.53 -1.51
CA GLU A 30 12.90 2.34 -0.64
C GLU A 30 13.54 1.10 -1.30
N GLY A 31 13.98 1.19 -2.56
CA GLY A 31 14.59 0.09 -3.30
C GLY A 31 13.64 -1.10 -3.47
N LEU A 32 12.33 -0.84 -3.57
CA LEU A 32 11.33 -1.92 -3.60
C LEU A 32 11.40 -2.75 -4.89
N ALA A 33 11.76 -2.14 -6.02
CA ALA A 33 12.05 -2.86 -7.26
C ALA A 33 13.16 -3.91 -7.08
N ASP A 34 14.27 -3.51 -6.45
CA ASP A 34 15.42 -4.39 -6.22
C ASP A 34 15.12 -5.52 -5.22
N LYS A 35 14.06 -5.34 -4.41
CA LYS A 35 13.54 -6.31 -3.45
C LYS A 35 12.44 -7.21 -4.03
N ASP A 36 12.25 -7.21 -5.36
CA ASP A 36 11.25 -7.99 -6.10
C ASP A 36 9.79 -7.64 -5.75
N PHE A 37 9.53 -6.45 -5.20
CA PHE A 37 8.16 -5.98 -4.98
C PHE A 37 7.53 -5.50 -6.28
N THR A 38 6.31 -5.97 -6.53
CA THR A 38 5.50 -5.64 -7.71
C THR A 38 4.14 -5.12 -7.29
N ILE A 39 3.51 -4.30 -8.13
CA ILE A 39 2.24 -3.69 -7.77
C ILE A 39 1.08 -4.71 -7.78
N VAL A 40 0.28 -4.74 -6.72
CA VAL A 40 -0.87 -5.66 -6.58
C VAL A 40 -2.07 -5.20 -7.42
N HIS A 41 -2.26 -3.89 -7.56
CA HIS A 41 -3.39 -3.31 -8.29
C HIS A 41 -3.13 -1.88 -8.78
N ARG A 42 -4.05 -1.32 -9.59
CA ARG A 42 -3.92 0.06 -10.08
C ARG A 42 -3.95 1.08 -8.93
N ILE A 43 -2.97 1.98 -8.94
CA ILE A 43 -2.85 3.14 -8.05
C ILE A 43 -4.09 4.04 -8.17
N GLY A 44 -4.53 4.65 -7.06
CA GLY A 44 -5.57 5.70 -7.08
C GLY A 44 -7.02 5.23 -7.06
N ARG A 45 -7.29 3.93 -6.92
CA ARG A 45 -8.66 3.39 -6.76
C ARG A 45 -8.97 2.91 -5.34
N HIS A 46 -8.13 3.28 -4.38
CA HIS A 46 -8.24 2.81 -3.00
C HIS A 46 -9.23 3.68 -2.21
N ARG A 47 -10.01 3.03 -1.36
CA ARG A 47 -10.81 3.69 -0.32
C ARG A 47 -10.17 3.37 1.02
N PHE A 48 -9.83 4.39 1.79
CA PHE A 48 -9.35 4.21 3.16
C PHE A 48 -10.56 4.06 4.10
N ALA A 49 -10.51 3.06 4.95
CA ALA A 49 -11.51 2.82 5.99
C ALA A 49 -10.78 2.53 7.30
N MET A 50 -11.33 3.02 8.41
CA MET A 50 -10.71 2.89 9.73
C MET A 50 -11.61 2.11 10.67
N ALA A 51 -11.00 1.28 11.51
CA ALA A 51 -11.70 0.64 12.60
C ALA A 51 -12.12 1.71 13.64
N PRO A 52 -13.25 1.51 14.35
CA PRO A 52 -13.71 2.45 15.37
C PRO A 52 -12.63 2.71 16.44
N GLY A 53 -12.52 3.97 16.91
CA GLY A 53 -11.61 4.36 18.00
C GLY A 53 -10.15 4.58 17.59
N ARG A 54 -9.81 4.54 16.30
CA ARG A 54 -8.51 4.98 15.79
C ARG A 54 -8.62 6.39 15.23
N ASP A 55 -7.87 7.32 15.82
CA ASP A 55 -7.73 8.67 15.29
C ASP A 55 -6.56 8.70 14.31
N VAL A 56 -6.89 8.89 13.05
CA VAL A 56 -5.94 9.18 11.97
C VAL A 56 -6.45 10.38 11.19
N GLY A 57 -7.30 11.22 11.82
CA GLY A 57 -7.97 12.35 11.19
C GLY A 57 -7.01 13.37 10.59
N SER A 58 -5.76 13.41 11.08
CA SER A 58 -4.67 14.20 10.50
C SER A 58 -4.14 13.66 9.17
N LEU A 59 -4.26 12.36 8.89
CA LEU A 59 -3.91 11.81 7.56
C LEU A 59 -5.01 12.05 6.53
N LEU A 60 -6.28 12.10 6.96
CA LEU A 60 -7.43 12.23 6.06
C LEU A 60 -8.00 13.66 6.05
N ASP A 61 -7.19 14.65 6.39
CA ASP A 61 -7.54 16.06 6.70
C ASP A 61 -8.08 16.89 5.52
N GLY A 62 -8.66 16.23 4.51
CA GLY A 62 -9.21 16.84 3.29
C GLY A 62 -8.25 16.80 2.10
N SER A 63 -7.01 16.37 2.31
CA SER A 63 -6.06 16.07 1.23
C SER A 63 -6.49 14.80 0.48
N ALA A 64 -6.37 14.83 -0.86
CA ALA A 64 -6.61 13.65 -1.68
C ALA A 64 -5.47 12.66 -1.45
N LEU A 65 -5.79 11.51 -0.85
CA LEU A 65 -4.82 10.45 -0.64
C LEU A 65 -4.92 9.38 -1.71
N VAL A 66 -3.75 8.94 -2.14
CA VAL A 66 -3.55 7.83 -3.07
C VAL A 66 -2.77 6.76 -2.32
N ALA A 67 -3.14 5.50 -2.53
CA ALA A 67 -2.35 4.36 -2.09
C ALA A 67 -1.92 3.50 -3.27
N ALA A 68 -0.80 2.80 -3.07
CA ALA A 68 -0.38 1.67 -3.87
C ALA A 68 0.10 0.57 -2.95
N THR A 69 -0.42 -0.65 -3.17
CA THR A 69 0.06 -1.84 -2.46
C THR A 69 0.93 -2.65 -3.41
N TYR A 70 2.10 -3.00 -2.91
CA TYR A 70 3.08 -3.84 -3.57
C TYR A 70 3.19 -5.17 -2.83
N THR A 71 3.54 -6.21 -3.56
CA THR A 71 3.77 -7.54 -3.02
C THR A 71 5.02 -8.16 -3.59
N ARG A 72 5.66 -9.00 -2.79
CA ARG A 72 6.61 -9.98 -3.27
C ARG A 72 6.24 -11.34 -2.69
N ARG A 73 6.53 -12.40 -3.44
CA ARG A 73 6.53 -13.75 -2.87
C ARG A 73 7.87 -13.96 -2.20
N GLY A 74 7.86 -14.23 -0.91
CA GLY A 74 9.02 -14.79 -0.22
C GLY A 74 9.30 -16.18 -0.79
N ARG A 75 10.58 -16.54 -0.73
CA ARG A 75 11.14 -17.74 -1.36
C ARG A 75 11.16 -18.91 -0.40
#